data_AF-A0AAJ6Z4P1-F1
#
_entry.id   AF-A0AAJ6Z4P1-F1
#
_cell.length_a   1.000
_cell.length_b   1.000
_cell.length_c   1.000
_cell.angle_alpha   90.00
_cell.angle_beta   90.00
_cell.angle_gamma   90.00
#
_symmetry.space_group_name_H-M   'P 1'
#
loop_
_entity.id
_entity.type
_entity.pdbx_description
1 polymer ?
#
loop_
_entity_poly.entity_id
_entity_poly.type
_entity_poly.pdbx_seq_one_letter_code
_entity_poly.pdbx_strand_id
1 'polypeptide(L)'
;MYRSINLMGHRLSSSKCLTVCLGLTFIMGCFLASLPIQSVNVIFFFRHIHDKTYRKRDMRKCFNQREVTRRRDRVTGLHSVDYVIDKTHNVTIDSLPVTIVNVKLICNKTLTPWCQCEPDKIKKT
;
A
#
# COMPACT_ATOMS: atom_id res chain seq x y z
N MET A 1 -56.82 -18.14 -17.74
CA MET A 1 -56.78 -17.13 -18.83
C MET A 1 -55.40 -16.47 -18.85
N TYR A 2 -54.44 -16.99 -19.61
CA TYR A 2 -53.15 -16.32 -19.81
C TYR A 2 -53.27 -15.36 -21.00
N ARG A 3 -53.16 -14.04 -20.74
CA ARG A 3 -53.17 -13.02 -21.80
C ARG A 3 -51.81 -13.02 -22.50
N SER A 4 -51.80 -13.48 -23.75
CA SER A 4 -50.66 -13.36 -24.66
C SER A 4 -50.59 -11.94 -25.18
N ILE A 5 -49.43 -11.29 -25.08
CA ILE A 5 -49.18 -9.95 -25.63
C ILE A 5 -48.17 -10.12 -26.78
N ASN A 6 -48.43 -9.50 -27.92
CA ASN A 6 -47.50 -9.50 -29.06
C ASN A 6 -46.64 -8.24 -28.99
N LEU A 7 -45.32 -8.40 -28.97
CA LEU A 7 -44.37 -7.30 -29.10
C LEU A 7 -43.49 -7.59 -30.33
N MET A 8 -43.43 -6.64 -31.28
CA MET A 8 -42.62 -6.74 -32.52
C MET A 8 -42.80 -8.06 -33.31
N GLY A 9 -44.04 -8.53 -33.46
CA GLY A 9 -44.36 -9.69 -34.32
C GLY A 9 -44.16 -11.07 -33.70
N HIS A 10 -43.71 -11.17 -32.44
CA HIS A 10 -43.54 -12.46 -31.76
C HIS A 10 -44.54 -12.67 -30.60
N ARG A 11 -45.14 -13.88 -30.54
CA ARG A 11 -46.09 -14.29 -29.50
C ARG A 11 -45.37 -14.61 -28.18
N LEU A 12 -45.41 -13.68 -27.24
CA LEU A 12 -44.79 -13.81 -25.93
C LEU A 12 -45.73 -14.52 -24.95
N SER A 13 -45.33 -15.72 -24.53
CA SER A 13 -45.90 -16.43 -23.38
C SER A 13 -45.18 -16.01 -22.10
N SER A 14 -45.82 -16.11 -20.94
CA SER A 14 -45.23 -15.75 -19.64
C SER A 14 -43.87 -16.40 -19.38
N SER A 15 -43.65 -17.63 -19.86
CA SER A 15 -42.35 -18.31 -19.76
C SER A 15 -41.26 -17.66 -20.62
N LYS A 16 -41.60 -17.16 -21.82
CA LYS A 16 -40.66 -16.48 -22.72
C LYS A 16 -40.25 -15.11 -22.18
N CYS A 17 -41.17 -14.43 -21.49
CA CYS A 17 -40.87 -13.16 -20.82
C CYS A 17 -39.80 -13.34 -19.73
N LEU A 18 -39.94 -14.39 -18.91
CA LEU A 18 -38.99 -14.70 -17.85
C LEU A 18 -37.59 -14.99 -18.41
N THR A 19 -37.47 -15.77 -19.48
CA THR A 19 -36.18 -16.07 -20.12
C THR A 19 -35.51 -14.81 -20.68
N VAL A 20 -36.28 -13.91 -21.31
CA VAL A 20 -35.76 -12.63 -21.83
C VAL A 20 -35.31 -11.72 -20.68
N CYS A 21 -36.09 -11.60 -19.62
CA CYS A 21 -35.72 -10.83 -18.44
C CYS A 21 -34.44 -11.35 -17.79
N LEU A 22 -34.36 -12.67 -17.56
CA LEU A 22 -33.16 -13.29 -16.97
C LEU A 22 -31.92 -13.08 -17.85
N GLY A 23 -32.06 -13.26 -19.17
CA GLY A 23 -30.96 -13.03 -20.12
C GLY A 23 -30.48 -11.58 -20.13
N LEU A 24 -31.41 -10.61 -20.15
CA LEU A 24 -31.05 -9.19 -20.10
C LEU A 24 -30.40 -8.81 -18.78
N THR A 25 -30.88 -9.33 -17.64
CA THR A 25 -30.25 -9.09 -16.34
C THR A 25 -28.84 -9.69 -16.24
N PHE A 26 -28.62 -10.86 -16.83
CA PHE A 26 -27.31 -11.51 -16.86
C PHE A 26 -26.33 -10.72 -17.73
N ILE A 27 -26.74 -10.30 -18.92
CA ILE A 27 -25.90 -9.50 -19.83
C ILE A 27 -25.56 -8.14 -19.21
N MET A 28 -26.53 -7.46 -18.58
CA MET A 28 -26.28 -6.21 -17.86
C MET A 28 -25.34 -6.41 -16.66
N GLY A 29 -25.50 -7.50 -15.90
CA GLY A 29 -24.61 -7.84 -14.79
C GLY A 29 -23.17 -8.13 -15.24
N CYS A 30 -23.00 -8.89 -16.32
CA CYS A 30 -21.69 -9.17 -16.92
C CYS A 30 -21.05 -7.90 -17.48
N PHE A 31 -21.82 -7.00 -18.08
CA PHE A 31 -21.32 -5.72 -18.56
C PHE A 31 -20.82 -4.86 -17.39
N LEU A 32 -21.60 -4.71 -16.32
CA LEU A 32 -21.20 -3.97 -15.12
C LEU A 32 -19.95 -4.56 -14.44
N ALA A 33 -19.80 -5.89 -14.44
CA ALA A 33 -18.61 -6.56 -13.89
C ALA A 33 -17.37 -6.43 -14.80
N SER A 34 -17.59 -6.18 -16.10
CA SER A 34 -16.52 -6.02 -17.10
C SER A 34 -16.14 -4.55 -17.33
N LEU A 35 -16.92 -3.61 -16.80
CA LEU A 35 -16.52 -2.21 -16.76
C LEU A 35 -15.25 -2.14 -15.91
N PRO A 36 -14.16 -1.54 -16.43
CA PRO A 36 -12.99 -1.28 -15.62
C PRO A 36 -13.47 -0.45 -14.44
N ILE A 37 -13.22 -0.93 -13.22
CA ILE A 37 -13.37 -0.09 -12.05
C ILE A 37 -12.40 1.06 -12.28
N GLN A 38 -12.90 2.17 -12.84
CA GLN A 38 -12.17 3.42 -13.00
C GLN A 38 -11.75 3.76 -11.60
N SER A 39 -10.47 3.48 -11.33
CA SER A 39 -9.75 3.67 -10.08
C SER A 39 -10.71 3.82 -8.92
N VAL A 40 -10.99 2.71 -8.20
CA VAL A 40 -11.58 2.81 -6.86
C VAL A 40 -10.88 3.99 -6.22
N ASN A 41 -11.60 5.10 -6.05
CA ASN A 41 -11.27 6.10 -5.05
C ASN A 41 -11.49 5.32 -3.77
N VAL A 42 -10.50 4.48 -3.44
CA VAL A 42 -10.34 3.97 -2.10
C VAL A 42 -10.21 5.27 -1.35
N ILE A 43 -11.23 5.60 -0.57
CA ILE A 43 -11.20 6.75 0.31
C ILE A 43 -10.13 6.41 1.34
N PHE A 44 -8.87 6.58 0.96
CA PHE A 44 -7.79 6.67 1.90
C PHE A 44 -8.00 8.01 2.57
N PHE A 45 -8.45 7.98 3.82
CA PHE A 45 -8.57 9.17 4.67
C PHE A 45 -7.29 10.03 4.67
N PHE A 46 -6.16 9.43 4.28
CA PHE A 46 -4.87 10.10 4.15
C PHE A 46 -4.29 9.94 2.75
N ARG A 47 -3.80 11.04 2.18
CA ARG A 47 -3.00 11.03 0.95
C ARG A 47 -1.58 10.52 1.26
N HIS A 48 -1.33 9.24 1.00
CA HIS A 48 -0.02 8.62 1.20
C HIS A 48 0.84 8.68 -0.08
N ILE A 49 1.66 9.73 -0.21
CA ILE A 49 2.57 9.92 -1.35
C ILE A 49 3.87 9.13 -1.11
N HIS A 50 3.84 7.83 -1.41
CA HIS A 50 4.99 6.95 -1.28
C HIS A 50 4.98 5.86 -2.38
N ASP A 51 5.64 6.13 -3.49
CA ASP A 51 5.82 5.15 -4.55
C ASP A 51 6.85 4.09 -4.15
N LYS A 52 6.48 2.80 -4.21
CA LYS A 52 7.34 1.68 -3.76
C LYS A 52 8.57 1.45 -4.64
N THR A 53 8.56 1.90 -5.89
CA THR A 53 9.66 1.73 -6.84
C THR A 53 10.67 2.86 -6.71
N TYR A 54 10.20 4.10 -6.49
CA TYR A 54 11.03 5.29 -6.26
C TYR A 54 11.53 5.39 -4.80
N ARG A 55 10.66 5.15 -3.82
CA ARG A 55 10.97 5.10 -2.38
C ARG A 55 10.90 3.65 -1.89
N LYS A 56 11.97 2.89 -2.15
CA LYS A 56 12.08 1.49 -1.71
C LYS A 56 12.26 1.42 -0.19
N ARG A 57 11.55 0.50 0.46
CA ARG A 57 11.73 0.21 1.90
C ARG A 57 12.93 -0.72 2.07
N ASP A 58 13.81 -0.44 3.04
CA ASP A 58 14.84 -1.40 3.45
C ASP A 58 14.23 -2.52 4.30
N MET A 59 13.81 -3.58 3.61
CA MET A 59 13.20 -4.75 4.24
C MET A 59 14.22 -5.86 4.53
N ARG A 60 15.49 -5.70 4.13
CA ARG A 60 16.53 -6.71 4.31
C ARG A 60 16.69 -7.06 5.79
N LYS A 61 16.99 -8.32 6.06
CA LYS A 61 17.29 -8.81 7.41
C LYS A 61 18.64 -9.49 7.35
N CYS A 62 19.57 -9.02 8.16
CA CYS A 62 20.91 -9.61 8.27
C CYS A 62 21.19 -9.98 9.73
N PHE A 63 22.14 -10.91 9.95
CA PHE A 63 22.43 -11.49 11.27
C PHE A 63 21.15 -12.06 11.93
N ASN A 64 21.02 -11.91 13.24
CA ASN A 64 19.86 -12.33 14.03
C ASN A 64 18.76 -11.23 14.15
N GLN A 65 18.78 -10.20 13.30
CA GLN A 65 17.85 -9.05 13.39
C GLN A 65 16.38 -9.51 13.47
N ARG A 66 15.97 -10.47 12.64
CA ARG A 66 14.58 -10.96 12.61
C ARG A 66 14.11 -11.50 13.96
N GLU A 67 14.98 -12.20 14.67
CA GLU A 67 14.65 -12.80 15.96
C GLU A 67 14.67 -11.74 17.07
N VAL A 68 15.73 -10.93 17.12
CA VAL A 68 15.93 -9.93 18.19
C VAL A 68 14.87 -8.85 18.13
N THR A 69 14.56 -8.28 16.96
CA THR A 69 13.60 -7.15 16.85
C THR A 69 12.14 -7.57 17.04
N ARG A 70 11.83 -8.87 17.13
CA ARG A 70 10.49 -9.36 17.50
C ARG A 70 10.30 -9.47 19.01
N ARG A 71 11.39 -9.50 19.77
CA ARG A 71 11.35 -9.50 21.24
C ARG A 71 11.16 -8.07 21.73
N ARG A 72 10.47 -7.91 22.87
CA ARG A 72 10.33 -6.60 23.51
C ARG A 72 11.67 -6.20 24.13
N ASP A 73 12.23 -5.08 23.66
CA ASP A 73 13.38 -4.45 24.32
C ASP A 73 12.92 -3.74 25.59
N ARG A 74 13.60 -4.01 26.71
CA ARG A 74 13.38 -3.38 28.03
C ARG A 74 14.62 -2.63 28.52
N VAL A 75 15.69 -2.65 27.75
CA VAL A 75 17.01 -2.14 28.14
C VAL A 75 17.29 -0.82 27.45
N THR A 76 16.99 -0.70 26.15
CA THR A 76 17.28 0.52 25.39
C THR A 76 16.06 1.42 25.22
N GLY A 77 16.27 2.72 24.94
CA GLY A 77 15.21 3.68 24.67
C GLY A 77 15.70 5.12 24.64
N LEU A 78 14.83 6.06 25.03
CA LEU A 78 15.12 7.51 25.02
C LEU A 78 16.34 7.88 25.89
N HIS A 79 16.52 7.20 27.01
CA HIS A 79 17.61 7.48 27.96
C HIS A 79 18.96 6.92 27.53
N SER A 80 18.99 6.01 26.54
CA SER A 80 20.19 5.27 26.12
C SER A 80 20.55 5.47 24.65
N VAL A 81 19.80 6.31 23.92
CA VAL A 81 20.07 6.57 22.50
C VAL A 81 21.39 7.33 22.37
N ASP A 82 22.29 6.79 21.56
CA ASP A 82 23.62 7.37 21.35
C ASP A 82 23.65 8.12 20.01
N TYR A 83 23.82 9.43 20.06
CA TYR A 83 23.78 10.29 18.90
C TYR A 83 24.57 11.59 19.11
N VAL A 84 24.98 12.19 18.00
CA VAL A 84 25.56 13.53 17.96
C VAL A 84 24.73 14.37 16.99
N ILE A 85 24.36 15.57 17.41
CA ILE A 85 23.81 16.57 16.49
C ILE A 85 24.99 17.14 15.70
N ASP A 86 25.07 16.79 14.42
CA ASP A 86 26.14 17.25 13.55
C ASP A 86 25.95 18.74 13.21
N LYS A 87 24.74 19.10 12.76
CA LYS A 87 24.38 20.48 12.40
C LYS A 87 22.89 20.74 12.63
N THR A 88 22.55 22.00 12.81
CA THR A 88 21.17 22.49 12.83
C THR A 88 21.03 23.63 11.83
N HIS A 89 20.02 23.53 10.97
CA HIS A 89 19.74 24.53 9.94
C HIS A 89 18.32 25.07 10.12
N ASN A 90 18.19 26.38 10.17
CA ASN A 90 16.89 27.05 10.11
C ASN A 90 16.60 27.37 8.65
N VAL A 91 15.50 26.81 8.13
CA VAL A 91 15.09 26.91 6.73
C VAL A 91 13.65 27.42 6.69
N THR A 92 13.31 28.22 5.67
CA THR A 92 11.94 28.70 5.46
C THR A 92 11.38 28.10 4.16
N ILE A 93 10.19 27.51 4.22
CA ILE A 93 9.46 27.01 3.04
C ILE A 93 8.15 27.78 2.96
N ASP A 94 7.94 28.52 1.88
CA ASP A 94 6.76 29.38 1.68
C ASP A 94 6.48 30.28 2.90
N SER A 95 7.53 30.93 3.42
CA SER A 95 7.56 31.78 4.63
C SER A 95 7.35 31.07 5.98
N LEU A 96 7.12 29.76 6.00
CA LEU A 96 7.01 28.98 7.25
C LEU A 96 8.40 28.53 7.74
N PRO A 97 8.79 28.86 8.99
CA PRO A 97 10.08 28.45 9.52
C PRO A 97 10.08 26.95 9.91
N VAL A 98 11.14 26.25 9.54
CA VAL A 98 11.39 24.83 9.81
C VAL A 98 12.83 24.68 10.30
N THR A 99 13.04 23.81 11.29
CA THR A 99 14.38 23.47 11.77
C THR A 99 14.75 22.06 11.28
N ILE A 100 15.84 21.98 10.52
CA ILE A 100 16.43 20.72 10.09
C ILE A 100 17.55 20.38 11.07
N VAL A 101 17.47 19.20 11.70
CA VAL A 101 18.50 18.70 12.61
C VAL A 101 19.20 17.51 11.95
N ASN A 102 20.48 17.68 11.62
CA ASN A 102 21.30 16.59 11.11
C ASN A 102 21.79 15.76 12.30
N VAL A 103 21.27 14.54 12.42
CA VAL A 103 21.59 13.63 13.53
C VAL A 103 22.49 12.51 13.04
N LYS A 104 23.66 12.35 13.68
CA LYS A 104 24.55 11.21 13.50
C LYS A 104 24.28 10.19 14.59
N LEU A 105 23.56 9.13 14.25
CA LEU A 105 23.30 8.00 15.15
C LEU A 105 24.55 7.12 15.28
N ILE A 106 24.89 6.75 16.51
CA ILE A 106 26.04 5.87 16.81
C ILE A 106 25.52 4.44 16.96
N CYS A 107 26.20 3.49 16.30
CA CYS A 107 25.86 2.08 16.37
C CYS A 107 26.93 1.29 17.10
N ASN A 108 26.54 0.57 18.15
CA ASN A 108 27.34 -0.49 18.72
C ASN A 108 27.16 -1.79 17.92
N LYS A 109 28.11 -2.08 17.03
CA LYS A 109 28.07 -3.25 16.13
C LYS A 109 28.10 -4.60 16.84
N THR A 110 28.50 -4.66 18.11
CA THR A 110 28.46 -5.93 18.86
C THR A 110 27.05 -6.26 19.33
N LEU A 111 26.22 -5.25 19.61
CA LEU A 111 24.85 -5.40 20.07
C LEU A 111 23.83 -5.41 18.92
N THR A 112 24.00 -4.49 17.97
CA THR A 112 23.08 -4.31 16.83
C THR A 112 23.82 -4.36 15.49
N PRO A 113 24.47 -5.50 15.14
CA PRO A 113 25.32 -5.61 13.94
C PRO A 113 24.59 -5.29 12.63
N TRP A 114 23.26 -5.44 12.61
CA TRP A 114 22.43 -5.13 11.45
C TRP A 114 22.31 -3.64 11.11
N CYS A 115 22.89 -2.74 11.91
CA CYS A 115 23.02 -1.33 11.53
C CYS A 115 23.89 -1.12 10.28
N GLN A 116 24.74 -2.10 9.94
CA GLN A 116 25.52 -2.12 8.72
C GLN A 116 25.52 -3.54 8.13
N CYS A 117 24.49 -3.85 7.33
CA CYS A 117 24.51 -5.08 6.53
C CYS A 117 25.49 -4.91 5.35
N GLU A 118 26.34 -5.90 5.10
CA GLU A 118 27.20 -5.94 3.91
C GLU A 118 26.36 -5.84 2.62
N PRO A 119 26.87 -5.21 1.56
CA PRO A 119 26.17 -5.20 0.28
C PRO A 119 26.00 -6.62 -0.25
N ASP A 120 24.85 -6.91 -0.87
CA ASP A 120 24.66 -8.20 -1.52
C ASP A 120 25.74 -8.35 -2.58
N LYS A 121 26.51 -9.44 -2.53
CA LYS A 121 27.50 -9.75 -3.59
C LYS A 121 26.73 -9.78 -4.90
N ILE A 122 27.03 -8.84 -5.80
CA ILE A 122 26.45 -8.82 -7.14
C ILE A 122 26.77 -10.19 -7.73
N LYS A 123 25.74 -11.03 -7.97
CA LYS A 123 25.91 -12.24 -8.77
C LYS A 123 26.35 -11.74 -10.14
N LYS A 124 27.63 -11.89 -10.46
CA LYS A 124 28.12 -11.71 -11.83
C LYS A 124 27.44 -12.82 -12.64
N THR A 125 26.42 -12.43 -13.40
CA THR A 125 25.95 -13.18 -14.58
C THR A 125 27.04 -13.24 -15.63
#